data_AF-A0A3A0UV18-F1
#
_entry.id   AF-A0A3A0UV18-F1
#
_cell.length_a   1.000
_cell.length_b   1.000
_cell.length_c   1.000
_cell.angle_alpha   90.00
_cell.angle_beta   90.00
_cell.angle_gamma   90.00
#
_symmetry.space_group_name_H-M   'P 1'
#
loop_
_entity.id
_entity.type
_entity.pdbx_description
1 polymer ?
#
loop_
_entity_poly.entity_id
_entity_poly.type
_entity_poly.pdbx_seq_one_letter_code
_entity_poly.pdbx_strand_id
1 'polypeptide(L)'
;DIALQGMLNAPPDVGAVEVKYYNANNSTNVYVNAFAANEPQSTKAILNKVETYNYPYNKIVLILNCRSDRIDRTRQFCEDFITDVEFDTLICTGKSTQMVTDVMKGLPEKKYLNFEGKDIKEVERALYNESQNALMFCVGNIHGPGKQ
;
A
#
# COMPACT_ATOMS: atom_id res chain seq x y z
N ASP A 1 11.90 -1.66 14.20
CA ASP A 1 11.68 -0.19 14.18
C ASP A 1 12.39 0.51 13.02
N ILE A 2 13.72 0.43 12.86
CA ILE A 2 14.45 1.08 11.75
C ILE A 2 14.04 0.54 10.36
N ALA A 3 13.69 -0.74 10.25
CA ALA A 3 13.32 -1.37 8.97
C ALA A 3 12.02 -0.78 8.37
N LEU A 4 11.00 -0.53 9.19
CA LEU A 4 9.72 -0.01 8.71
C LEU A 4 9.84 1.45 8.24
N GLN A 5 10.54 2.28 9.02
CA GLN A 5 10.82 3.66 8.62
C GLN A 5 11.69 3.74 7.35
N GLY A 6 12.69 2.86 7.22
CA GLY A 6 13.53 2.77 6.03
C GLY A 6 12.79 2.29 4.78
N MET A 7 11.75 1.46 4.95
CA MET A 7 10.88 1.00 3.86
C MET A 7 9.94 2.11 3.35
N LEU A 8 9.49 3.02 4.21
CA LEU A 8 8.67 4.18 3.81
C LEU A 8 9.49 5.33 3.22
N ASN A 9 10.75 5.47 3.63
CA ASN A 9 11.65 6.56 3.20
C ASN A 9 12.67 6.14 2.14
N ALA A 10 12.59 4.91 1.61
CA ALA A 10 13.49 4.45 0.56
C ALA A 10 13.37 5.38 -0.67
N PRO A 11 14.49 5.87 -1.23
CA PRO A 11 14.45 6.78 -2.37
C PRO A 11 13.71 6.13 -3.54
N PRO A 12 12.79 6.85 -4.19
CA PRO A 12 12.03 6.32 -5.30
C PRO A 12 12.94 6.29 -6.55
N ASP A 13 13.77 5.25 -6.71
CA ASP A 13 13.89 4.51 -7.97
C ASP A 13 14.94 3.39 -7.96
N VAL A 14 14.54 2.19 -8.41
CA VAL A 14 15.32 1.36 -9.34
C VAL A 14 14.37 0.63 -10.31
N GLY A 15 13.27 1.23 -10.77
CA GLY A 15 12.38 0.66 -11.80
C GLY A 15 11.83 -0.76 -11.59
N ALA A 16 11.98 -1.36 -10.40
CA ALA A 16 11.69 -2.76 -10.13
C ALA A 16 10.90 -2.92 -8.83
N VAL A 17 10.08 -3.97 -8.78
CA VAL A 17 9.36 -4.38 -7.58
C VAL A 17 10.37 -4.85 -6.54
N GLU A 18 10.32 -4.27 -5.34
CA GLU A 18 11.18 -4.68 -4.24
C GLU A 18 10.38 -5.50 -3.23
N VAL A 19 10.90 -6.66 -2.83
CA VAL A 19 10.32 -7.52 -1.79
C VAL A 19 11.30 -7.61 -0.61
N LYS A 20 10.81 -7.36 0.60
CA LYS A 20 11.58 -7.40 1.84
C LYS A 20 10.84 -8.16 2.92
N TYR A 21 11.58 -8.89 3.75
CA TYR A 21 11.05 -9.46 4.99
C TYR A 21 11.35 -8.53 6.16
N TYR A 22 10.43 -8.49 7.13
CA TYR A 22 10.68 -7.79 8.38
C TYR A 22 9.94 -8.46 9.53
N ASN A 23 10.52 -8.36 10.73
CA ASN A 23 9.93 -8.93 11.93
C ASN A 23 9.18 -7.84 12.72
N ALA A 24 7.92 -8.12 13.06
CA ALA A 24 7.06 -7.28 13.89
C ALA A 24 5.97 -8.14 14.55
N ASN A 25 5.49 -7.74 15.72
CA ASN A 25 4.46 -8.46 16.50
C ASN A 25 4.71 -9.98 16.60
N ASN A 26 5.96 -10.39 16.88
CA ASN A 26 6.39 -11.79 16.98
C ASN A 26 6.08 -12.63 15.72
N SER A 27 6.05 -11.99 14.56
CA SER A 27 5.82 -12.63 13.26
C SER A 27 6.80 -12.11 12.21
N THR A 28 6.99 -12.89 11.15
CA THR A 28 7.67 -12.44 9.93
C THR A 28 6.62 -11.96 8.95
N ASN A 29 6.82 -10.75 8.45
CA ASN A 29 5.93 -10.08 7.51
C ASN A 29 6.67 -9.84 6.20
N VAL A 30 5.92 -9.67 5.12
CA VAL A 30 6.45 -9.37 3.80
C VAL A 30 6.03 -7.98 3.39
N TYR A 31 6.99 -7.21 2.90
CA TYR A 31 6.78 -5.89 2.35
C TYR A 31 7.08 -5.93 0.86
N VAL A 32 6.17 -5.41 0.05
CA VAL A 32 6.31 -5.27 -1.39
C VAL A 32 6.14 -3.82 -1.77
N ASN A 33 7.21 -3.22 -2.28
CA ASN A 33 7.15 -1.94 -2.95
C ASN A 33 6.79 -2.15 -4.41
N ALA A 34 5.51 -2.00 -4.76
CA ALA A 34 5.01 -2.08 -6.12
C ALA A 34 4.79 -0.69 -6.75
N PHE A 35 5.35 0.38 -6.18
CA PHE A 35 5.22 1.73 -6.73
C PHE A 35 5.76 1.82 -8.16
N ALA A 36 6.79 1.05 -8.51
CA ALA A 36 7.33 1.00 -9.87
C ALA A 36 6.27 0.62 -10.94
N ALA A 37 5.17 -0.01 -10.54
CA ALA A 37 4.03 -0.25 -11.41
C ALA A 37 3.23 1.03 -11.63
N ASN A 38 3.26 1.56 -12.85
CA ASN A 38 2.63 2.83 -13.19
C ASN A 38 1.11 2.74 -13.43
N GLU A 39 0.58 1.54 -13.64
CA GLU A 39 -0.79 1.26 -14.07
C GLU A 39 -1.44 0.16 -13.22
N PRO A 40 -2.76 0.24 -12.95
CA PRO A 40 -3.49 -0.77 -12.15
C PRO A 40 -3.27 -2.20 -12.60
N GLN A 41 -3.31 -2.45 -13.91
CA GLN A 41 -3.17 -3.80 -14.47
C GLN A 41 -1.78 -4.39 -14.22
N SER A 42 -0.73 -3.57 -14.34
CA SER A 42 0.63 -3.98 -14.01
C SER A 42 0.77 -4.26 -12.51
N THR A 43 0.16 -3.42 -11.67
CA THR A 43 0.14 -3.62 -10.21
C THR A 43 -0.58 -4.92 -9.82
N LYS A 44 -1.72 -5.22 -10.46
CA LYS A 44 -2.47 -6.48 -10.29
C LYS A 44 -1.63 -7.69 -10.68
N ALA A 45 -0.94 -7.63 -11.82
CA ALA A 45 -0.04 -8.70 -12.25
C ALA A 45 1.08 -8.96 -11.24
N ILE A 46 1.62 -7.90 -10.61
CA ILE A 46 2.63 -8.02 -9.56
C ILE A 46 2.05 -8.66 -8.31
N LEU A 47 0.87 -8.24 -7.85
CA LEU A 47 0.22 -8.86 -6.69
C LEU A 47 -0.01 -10.35 -6.93
N ASN A 48 -0.67 -10.71 -8.04
CA ASN A 48 -0.89 -12.11 -8.41
C ASN A 48 0.41 -12.90 -8.45
N LYS A 49 1.50 -12.31 -8.98
CA LYS A 49 2.81 -12.97 -9.01
C LYS A 49 3.38 -13.17 -7.62
N VAL A 50 3.26 -12.17 -6.74
CA VAL A 50 3.68 -12.25 -5.33
C VAL A 50 2.97 -13.37 -4.59
N GLU A 51 1.66 -13.54 -4.83
CA GLU A 51 0.87 -14.60 -4.22
C GLU A 51 1.35 -16.01 -4.63
N THR A 52 1.95 -16.17 -5.82
CA THR A 52 2.51 -17.47 -6.27
C THR A 52 3.78 -17.90 -5.54
N TYR A 53 4.44 -17.00 -4.81
CA TYR A 53 5.72 -17.30 -4.13
C TYR A 53 5.54 -17.94 -2.74
N ASN A 54 4.32 -18.21 -2.29
CA ASN A 54 4.01 -18.83 -1.00
C ASN A 54 4.76 -18.17 0.18
N TYR A 55 4.80 -16.84 0.16
CA TYR A 55 5.34 -16.07 1.27
C TYR A 55 4.56 -16.34 2.58
N PRO A 56 5.20 -16.25 3.75
CA PRO A 56 4.57 -16.55 5.04
C PRO A 56 3.66 -15.40 5.49
N TYR A 57 2.49 -15.27 4.85
CA TYR A 57 1.44 -14.33 5.26
C TYR A 57 0.07 -15.02 5.28
N ASN A 58 -0.86 -14.46 6.04
CA ASN A 58 -2.26 -14.90 6.09
C ASN A 58 -3.25 -13.74 5.87
N LYS A 59 -2.75 -12.52 5.67
CA LYS A 59 -3.55 -11.35 5.29
C LYS A 59 -2.78 -10.42 4.36
N ILE A 60 -3.52 -9.69 3.54
CA ILE A 60 -3.00 -8.71 2.59
C ILE A 60 -3.45 -7.31 3.04
N VAL A 61 -2.46 -6.43 3.20
CA VAL A 61 -2.64 -5.04 3.59
C VAL A 61 -2.17 -4.17 2.43
N LEU A 62 -3.14 -3.56 1.74
CA LEU A 62 -2.87 -2.61 0.67
C LEU A 62 -2.55 -1.24 1.26
N ILE A 63 -1.52 -0.59 0.72
CA ILE A 63 -1.12 0.77 1.12
C ILE A 63 -1.18 1.63 -0.13
N LEU A 64 -2.22 2.44 -0.24
CA LEU A 64 -2.46 3.31 -1.40
C LEU A 64 -2.07 4.76 -1.09
N ASN A 65 -1.02 5.24 -1.75
CA ASN A 65 -0.61 6.65 -1.67
C ASN A 65 -1.33 7.52 -2.71
N CYS A 66 -2.16 8.44 -2.23
CA CYS A 66 -2.91 9.39 -3.05
C CYS A 66 -2.21 10.75 -3.17
N ARG A 67 -2.44 11.43 -4.29
CA ARG A 67 -1.92 12.78 -4.56
C ARG A 67 -3.01 13.68 -5.13
N SER A 68 -3.05 14.93 -4.66
CA SER A 68 -4.01 15.93 -5.13
C SER A 68 -3.78 16.37 -6.58
N ASP A 69 -2.54 16.30 -7.08
CA ASP A 69 -2.19 16.65 -8.46
C ASP A 69 -2.32 15.47 -9.45
N ARG A 70 -2.74 14.29 -8.97
CA ARG A 70 -2.85 13.04 -9.77
C ARG A 70 -4.14 12.26 -9.49
N ILE A 71 -5.26 12.98 -9.38
CA ILE A 71 -6.57 12.41 -9.04
C ILE A 71 -7.01 11.31 -10.03
N ASP A 72 -6.75 11.48 -11.33
CA ASP A 72 -7.12 10.49 -12.34
C ASP A 72 -6.40 9.14 -12.13
N ARG A 73 -5.17 9.14 -11.62
CA ARG A 73 -4.47 7.90 -11.27
C ARG A 73 -5.10 7.25 -10.05
N THR A 74 -5.47 8.03 -9.03
CA THR A 74 -6.23 7.49 -7.89
C THR A 74 -7.55 6.87 -8.36
N ARG A 75 -8.25 7.49 -9.33
CA ARG A 75 -9.46 6.92 -9.95
C ARG A 75 -9.20 5.57 -10.58
N GLN A 76 -8.18 5.45 -11.42
CA GLN A 76 -7.79 4.18 -12.03
C GLN A 76 -7.51 3.09 -10.97
N PHE A 77 -6.81 3.41 -9.89
CA PHE A 77 -6.59 2.45 -8.80
C PHE A 77 -7.89 2.07 -8.08
N CYS A 78 -8.83 2.99 -7.94
CA CYS A 78 -10.14 2.73 -7.34
C CYS A 78 -11.00 1.80 -8.22
N GLU A 79 -11.05 2.07 -9.52
CA GLU A 79 -11.94 1.40 -10.49
C GLU A 79 -11.37 0.08 -11.02
N ASP A 80 -10.04 -0.03 -11.17
CA ASP A 80 -9.41 -1.15 -11.87
C ASP A 80 -8.48 -2.00 -10.98
N PHE A 81 -8.23 -1.58 -9.73
CA PHE A 81 -7.38 -2.34 -8.81
C PHE A 81 -8.12 -2.73 -7.52
N ILE A 82 -8.61 -1.76 -6.74
CA ILE A 82 -9.25 -2.04 -5.43
C ILE A 82 -10.44 -2.98 -5.58
N THR A 83 -11.29 -2.78 -6.59
CA THR A 83 -12.48 -3.61 -6.83
C THR A 83 -12.17 -5.00 -7.36
N ASP A 84 -10.92 -5.26 -7.72
CA ASP A 84 -10.51 -6.33 -8.62
C ASP A 84 -9.49 -7.30 -7.99
N VAL A 85 -9.04 -7.02 -6.76
CA VAL A 85 -8.06 -7.80 -6.01
C VAL A 85 -8.58 -8.13 -4.63
N GLU A 86 -8.17 -9.28 -4.10
CA GLU A 86 -8.46 -9.63 -2.71
C GLU A 86 -7.47 -8.95 -1.75
N PHE A 87 -8.02 -8.42 -0.67
CA PHE A 87 -7.26 -7.86 0.44
C PHE A 87 -8.08 -7.89 1.73
N ASP A 88 -7.44 -7.63 2.87
CA ASP A 88 -8.09 -7.58 4.18
C ASP A 88 -8.19 -6.14 4.70
N THR A 89 -7.11 -5.37 4.53
CA THR A 89 -7.02 -3.99 5.00
C THR A 89 -6.52 -3.08 3.89
N LEU A 90 -7.18 -1.92 3.70
CA LEU A 90 -6.67 -0.81 2.89
C LEU A 90 -6.29 0.36 3.79
N ILE A 91 -5.01 0.74 3.75
CA ILE A 91 -4.47 1.96 4.36
C ILE A 91 -4.30 2.98 3.25
N CYS A 92 -5.04 4.09 3.35
CA CYS A 92 -4.96 5.19 2.39
C CYS A 92 -4.20 6.37 2.99
N THR A 93 -3.22 6.90 2.26
CA THR A 93 -2.34 7.99 2.71
C THR A 93 -2.28 9.12 1.68
N GLY A 94 -1.66 10.24 2.05
CA GLY A 94 -1.44 11.36 1.15
C GLY A 94 -2.58 12.37 1.17
N LYS A 95 -3.03 12.81 -0.03
CA LYS A 95 -4.07 13.85 -0.21
C LYS A 95 -5.07 13.47 -1.29
N SER A 96 -6.27 14.03 -1.20
CA SER A 96 -7.41 13.81 -2.11
C SER A 96 -7.88 12.36 -2.11
N THR A 97 -8.17 11.81 -0.91
CA THR A 97 -8.52 10.40 -0.72
C THR A 97 -10.01 10.10 -0.79
N GLN A 98 -10.86 11.12 -0.97
CA GLN A 98 -12.33 11.01 -0.93
C GLN A 98 -12.87 9.90 -1.85
N MET A 99 -12.33 9.77 -3.07
CA MET A 99 -12.75 8.73 -4.00
C MET A 99 -12.47 7.30 -3.49
N VAL A 100 -11.33 7.11 -2.82
CA VAL A 100 -11.00 5.84 -2.16
C VAL A 100 -12.00 5.56 -1.05
N THR A 101 -12.33 6.58 -0.25
CA THR A 101 -13.36 6.45 0.80
C THR A 101 -14.72 6.04 0.21
N ASP A 102 -15.10 6.61 -0.94
CA ASP A 102 -16.38 6.29 -1.57
C ASP A 102 -16.43 4.86 -2.13
N VAL A 103 -15.35 4.36 -2.74
CA VAL A 103 -15.25 2.95 -3.14
C VAL A 103 -15.30 2.02 -1.93
N MET A 104 -14.59 2.34 -0.85
CA MET A 104 -14.55 1.48 0.34
C MET A 104 -15.89 1.41 1.10
N LYS A 105 -16.80 2.37 0.93
CA LYS A 105 -18.18 2.25 1.44
C LYS A 105 -18.93 1.07 0.80
N GLY A 106 -18.56 0.67 -0.41
CA GLY A 106 -19.10 -0.51 -1.10
C GLY A 106 -18.48 -1.84 -0.66
N LEU A 107 -17.44 -1.80 0.18
CA LEU A 107 -16.68 -2.96 0.66
C LEU A 107 -16.66 -3.00 2.21
N PRO A 108 -17.83 -3.08 2.88
CA PRO A 108 -17.93 -2.94 4.34
C PRO A 108 -17.24 -4.08 5.12
N GLU A 109 -16.98 -5.21 4.48
CA GLU A 109 -16.24 -6.34 5.04
C GLU A 109 -14.73 -6.10 5.10
N LYS A 110 -14.21 -5.17 4.29
CA LYS A 110 -12.79 -4.82 4.24
C LYS A 110 -12.49 -3.75 5.28
N LYS A 111 -11.35 -3.88 5.97
CA LYS A 111 -10.91 -2.85 6.92
C LYS A 111 -10.37 -1.65 6.16
N TYR A 112 -10.91 -0.46 6.41
CA TYR A 112 -10.44 0.78 5.79
C TYR A 112 -9.87 1.75 6.82
N LEU A 113 -8.64 2.22 6.60
CA LEU A 113 -7.97 3.22 7.44
C LEU A 113 -7.53 4.39 6.56
N ASN A 114 -8.16 5.55 6.75
CA ASN A 114 -7.83 6.78 6.01
C ASN A 114 -6.93 7.70 6.85
N PHE A 115 -5.72 7.95 6.33
CA PHE A 115 -4.70 8.82 6.91
C PHE A 115 -4.43 10.05 6.05
N GLU A 116 -5.44 10.57 5.35
CA GLU A 116 -5.33 11.81 4.60
C GLU A 116 -4.76 12.95 5.46
N GLY A 117 -3.67 13.57 5.00
CA GLY A 117 -3.02 14.69 5.67
C GLY A 117 -2.43 14.38 7.05
N LYS A 118 -2.37 13.11 7.47
CA LYS A 118 -1.81 12.69 8.77
C LYS A 118 -0.29 12.63 8.75
N ASP A 119 0.30 12.69 9.95
CA ASP A 119 1.75 12.57 10.10
C ASP A 119 2.23 11.15 9.78
N ILE A 120 3.45 11.04 9.25
CA ILE A 120 4.06 9.75 8.91
C ILE A 120 4.10 8.79 10.11
N LYS A 121 4.27 9.29 11.34
CA LYS A 121 4.28 8.45 12.55
C LYS A 121 2.93 7.79 12.83
N GLU A 122 1.82 8.45 12.48
CA GLU A 122 0.48 7.86 12.62
C GLU A 122 0.31 6.70 11.63
N VAL A 123 0.79 6.88 10.40
CA VAL A 123 0.80 5.83 9.37
C VAL A 123 1.69 4.66 9.78
N GLU A 124 2.90 4.94 10.28
CA GLU A 124 3.83 3.92 10.79
C GLU A 124 3.22 3.09 11.91
N ARG A 125 2.50 3.74 12.83
CA ARG A 125 1.79 3.03 13.91
C ARG A 125 0.69 2.12 13.37
N ALA A 126 -0.07 2.57 12.37
CA ALA A 126 -1.09 1.75 11.73
C ALA A 126 -0.50 0.54 11.01
N LEU A 127 0.59 0.75 10.26
CA LEU A 127 1.33 -0.33 9.60
C LEU A 127 1.88 -1.33 10.62
N TYR A 128 2.45 -0.85 11.73
CA TYR A 128 2.92 -1.72 12.80
C TYR A 128 1.76 -2.55 13.39
N ASN A 129 0.60 -1.94 13.67
CA ASN A 129 -0.58 -2.65 14.18
C ASN A 129 -1.10 -3.72 13.19
N GLU A 130 -0.93 -3.48 11.89
CA GLU A 130 -1.29 -4.44 10.86
C GLU A 130 -0.21 -5.51 10.61
N SER A 131 1.01 -5.38 11.16
CA SER A 131 2.13 -6.28 10.86
C SER A 131 2.10 -7.58 11.68
N GLN A 132 1.17 -8.47 11.36
CA GLN A 132 1.11 -9.81 11.94
C GLN A 132 0.86 -10.86 10.86
N ASN A 133 1.91 -11.59 10.46
CA ASN A 133 1.91 -12.48 9.28
C ASN A 133 1.28 -11.79 8.05
N ALA A 134 1.63 -10.53 7.81
CA ALA A 134 1.00 -9.69 6.80
C ALA A 134 1.87 -9.53 5.55
N LEU A 135 1.20 -9.47 4.40
CA LEU A 135 1.75 -8.92 3.17
C LEU A 135 1.38 -7.44 3.07
N MET A 136 2.35 -6.55 3.29
CA MET A 136 2.23 -5.11 3.06
C MET A 136 2.52 -4.80 1.60
N PHE A 137 1.53 -4.40 0.83
CA PHE A 137 1.64 -4.18 -0.60
C PHE A 137 1.40 -2.70 -0.95
N CYS A 138 2.47 -1.99 -1.29
CA CYS A 138 2.47 -0.54 -1.51
C CYS A 138 2.24 -0.18 -2.99
N VAL A 139 1.25 0.67 -3.23
CA VAL A 139 0.79 1.03 -4.58
C VAL A 139 0.36 2.50 -4.67
N GLY A 140 0.15 2.97 -5.89
CA GLY A 140 -0.38 4.31 -6.15
C GLY A 140 0.70 5.26 -6.65
N ASN A 141 0.65 6.51 -6.19
CA ASN A 141 1.47 7.54 -6.77
C ASN A 141 2.92 7.52 -6.24
N ILE A 142 3.90 7.42 -7.15
CA ILE A 142 5.32 7.60 -6.83
C ILE A 142 5.68 9.09 -6.83
N HIS A 143 5.88 9.63 -5.64
CA HIS A 143 6.83 10.69 -5.36
C HIS A 143 7.00 10.71 -3.85
N GLY A 144 8.25 10.66 -3.38
CA GLY A 144 8.59 11.24 -2.08
C GLY A 144 8.17 12.72 -2.05
N PRO A 145 8.15 13.36 -0.87
CA PRO A 145 7.89 14.79 -0.80
C PRO A 145 8.71 15.48 -1.88
N GLY A 146 8.02 16.03 -2.88
CA GLY A 146 8.68 16.81 -3.92
C GLY A 146 9.56 17.81 -3.21
N LYS A 147 10.81 17.93 -3.69
CA LYS A 147 11.79 18.91 -3.24
C LYS A 147 11.10 20.15 -2.67
N GLN A 148 11.42 20.48 -1.42
CA GLN A 148 11.47 21.90 -1.07
C GLN A 148 12.49 22.58 -1.98
#